data_AF-R5N3B0-F1
#
_entry.id   AF-R5N3B0-F1
#
_cell.length_a   1.000
_cell.length_b   1.000
_cell.length_c   1.000
_cell.angle_alpha   90.00
_cell.angle_beta   90.00
_cell.angle_gamma   90.00
#
_symmetry.space_group_name_H-M   'P 1'
#
loop_
_entity.id
_entity.type
_entity.pdbx_description
1 polymer ?
#
loop_
_entity_poly.entity_id
_entity_poly.type
_entity_poly.pdbx_seq_one_letter_code
_entity_poly.pdbx_strand_id
1 'polypeptide(L)'
;MKKIYTEEQRNEILQRYRSGEKVSSICEDTGIAKSTLYAWTKSNNKKKSKAINMSDFRILRQRCETLEKMVEVLQLSPCPVSAPLHDRYQVIKDLSGTYSVNLLCQALKVAKGSYYNHILRNANENTSYMRKKERDYPNY
;
A
#
# COMPACT_ATOMS: atom_id res chain seq x y z
N MET A 1 -2.67 23.75 44.70
CA MET A 1 -2.38 24.35 43.37
C MET A 1 -2.03 23.23 42.40
N LYS A 2 -2.60 23.23 41.19
CA LYS A 2 -2.31 22.20 40.17
C LYS A 2 -1.05 22.61 39.41
N LYS A 3 0.07 21.91 39.63
CA LYS A 3 1.29 22.11 38.85
C LYS A 3 0.99 21.76 37.38
N ILE A 4 1.20 22.71 36.47
CA ILE A 4 1.07 22.50 35.03
C ILE A 4 2.46 22.11 34.52
N TYR A 5 2.56 20.94 33.90
CA TYR A 5 3.80 20.46 33.28
C TYR A 5 3.74 20.74 31.79
N THR A 6 4.83 21.24 31.21
CA THR A 6 4.94 21.39 29.74
C THR A 6 5.05 20.02 29.07
N GLU A 7 4.78 19.94 27.77
CA GLU A 7 4.89 18.68 27.03
C GLU A 7 6.32 18.12 27.02
N GLU A 8 7.32 19.01 27.00
CA GLU A 8 8.75 18.67 27.07
C GLU A 8 9.09 18.00 28.41
N GLN A 9 8.73 18.63 29.52
CA GLN A 9 8.92 18.08 30.88
C GLN A 9 8.21 16.73 31.03
N ARG A 10 6.99 16.63 30.51
CA ARG A 10 6.23 15.38 30.54
C ARG A 10 6.94 14.26 29.76
N ASN A 11 7.55 14.57 28.62
CA ASN A 11 8.27 13.58 27.81
C ASN A 11 9.57 13.13 28.48
N GLU A 12 10.31 14.05 29.09
CA GLU A 12 11.54 13.74 29.84
C GLU A 12 11.25 12.80 31.03
N ILE A 13 10.22 13.11 31.83
CA ILE A 13 9.77 12.28 32.94
C ILE A 13 9.37 10.87 32.47
N LEU A 14 8.68 10.78 31.32
CA LEU A 14 8.29 9.50 30.75
C LEU A 14 9.47 8.73 30.13
N GLN A 15 10.52 9.41 29.65
CA GLN A 15 11.76 8.76 29.23
C GLN A 15 12.51 8.16 30.41
N ARG A 16 12.66 8.92 31.51
CA ARG A 16 13.24 8.42 32.77
C ARG A 16 12.51 7.16 33.27
N TYR A 17 11.18 7.19 33.30
CA TYR A 17 10.39 6.00 33.64
C TYR A 17 10.62 4.81 32.69
N ARG A 18 10.77 5.06 31.37
CA ARG A 18 11.07 4.00 30.38
C ARG A 18 12.48 3.44 30.49
N SER A 19 13.43 4.22 31.00
CA SER A 19 14.81 3.78 31.23
C SER A 19 14.95 2.82 32.43
N GLY A 20 13.87 2.61 33.19
CA GLY A 20 13.84 1.68 34.32
C GLY A 20 14.12 2.33 35.68
N GLU A 21 14.19 3.66 35.73
CA GLU A 21 14.38 4.40 36.97
C GLU A 21 13.18 4.24 37.93
N LYS A 22 13.47 4.18 39.24
CA LYS A 22 12.44 3.98 40.26
C LYS A 22 11.47 5.15 40.30
N VAL A 23 10.18 4.84 40.31
CA VAL A 23 9.09 5.83 40.40
C VAL A 23 9.24 6.75 41.61
N SER A 24 9.73 6.26 42.75
CA SER A 24 9.99 7.09 43.92
C SER A 24 11.02 8.19 43.64
N SER A 25 12.14 7.84 43.03
CA SER A 25 13.21 8.78 42.68
C SER A 25 12.74 9.83 41.68
N ILE A 26 12.02 9.41 40.64
CA ILE A 26 11.41 10.34 39.67
C ILE A 26 10.43 11.31 40.36
N CYS A 27 9.61 10.80 41.28
CA CYS A 27 8.65 11.62 42.03
C CYS A 27 9.32 12.60 42.99
N GLU A 28 10.42 12.21 43.64
CA GLU A 28 11.22 13.06 44.52
C GLU A 28 11.92 14.17 43.73
N ASP A 29 12.56 13.84 42.61
CA ASP A 29 13.29 14.80 41.76
C ASP A 29 12.36 15.83 41.09
N THR A 30 11.20 15.39 40.61
CA THR A 30 10.32 16.21 39.77
C THR A 30 9.16 16.84 40.55
N GLY A 31 8.90 16.34 41.77
CA GLY A 31 7.76 16.70 42.59
C GLY A 31 6.41 16.23 42.02
N ILE A 32 6.42 15.27 41.10
CA ILE A 32 5.19 14.71 40.52
C ILE A 32 4.59 13.64 41.44
N ALA A 33 3.26 13.63 41.56
CA ALA A 33 2.57 12.56 42.28
C ALA A 33 2.64 11.24 41.48
N LYS A 34 2.88 10.12 42.18
CA LYS A 34 2.92 8.77 41.58
C LYS A 34 1.68 8.47 40.72
N SER A 35 0.49 8.87 41.18
CA SER A 35 -0.77 8.71 40.45
C SER A 35 -0.78 9.41 39.09
N THR A 36 -0.15 10.57 39.00
CA THR A 36 -0.05 11.35 37.75
C THR A 36 0.90 10.67 36.77
N LEU A 37 2.06 10.19 37.25
CA LEU A 37 3.00 9.44 36.44
C LEU A 37 2.37 8.16 35.85
N TYR A 38 1.63 7.41 36.67
CA TYR A 38 0.92 6.21 36.20
C TYR A 38 -0.20 6.56 35.21
N ALA A 39 -0.96 7.64 35.45
CA ALA A 39 -1.98 8.10 34.51
C ALA A 39 -1.39 8.49 33.15
N TRP A 40 -0.24 9.17 33.15
CA TRP A 40 0.49 9.53 31.94
C TRP A 40 0.99 8.30 31.19
N THR A 41 1.56 7.33 31.90
CA THR A 41 2.04 6.07 31.31
C THR A 41 0.91 5.29 30.66
N LYS A 42 -0.25 5.17 31.34
CA LYS A 42 -1.45 4.50 30.81
C LYS A 42 -2.00 5.19 29.56
N SER A 43 -1.99 6.53 29.55
CA SER A 43 -2.45 7.33 28.41
C SER A 43 -1.48 7.24 27.22
N ASN A 44 -0.17 7.16 27.48
CA ASN A 44 0.84 7.03 26.43
C ASN A 44 0.88 5.62 25.83
N ASN A 45 0.56 4.58 26.61
CA ASN A 45 0.40 3.22 26.07
C ASN A 45 -0.77 3.10 25.08
N LYS A 46 -1.84 3.89 25.23
CA LYS A 46 -2.91 3.96 24.20
C LYS A 46 -2.45 4.60 22.89
N LYS A 47 -1.38 5.41 22.93
CA LYS A 47 -0.73 6.00 21.74
C LYS A 47 0.39 5.13 21.17
N LYS A 48 0.82 4.07 21.85
CA LYS A 48 1.74 3.10 21.23
C LYS A 48 0.98 2.43 20.09
N SER A 49 1.47 2.68 18.88
CA SER A 49 1.07 2.03 17.63
C SER A 49 0.70 0.58 17.87
N LYS A 50 -0.43 0.15 17.29
CA LYS A 50 -0.86 -1.25 17.21
C LYS A 50 0.37 -2.13 17.06
N ALA A 51 0.61 -3.02 18.03
CA ALA A 51 1.78 -3.90 17.98
C ALA A 51 1.74 -4.65 16.65
N ILE A 52 2.79 -4.50 15.84
CA ILE A 52 2.90 -5.15 14.53
C ILE A 52 2.75 -6.66 14.77
N ASN A 53 1.69 -7.24 14.23
CA ASN A 53 1.44 -8.67 14.37
C ASN A 53 2.13 -9.42 13.22
N MET A 54 2.37 -10.72 13.41
CA MET A 54 2.88 -11.62 12.37
C MET A 54 2.05 -11.56 11.08
N SER A 55 0.75 -11.28 11.18
CA SER A 55 -0.12 -11.03 10.01
C SER A 55 0.34 -9.82 9.20
N ASP A 56 0.69 -8.73 9.87
CA ASP A 56 1.13 -7.49 9.22
C ASP A 56 2.47 -7.70 8.51
N PHE A 57 3.36 -8.48 9.13
CA PHE A 57 4.62 -8.89 8.51
C PHE A 57 4.39 -9.74 7.25
N ARG A 58 3.50 -10.73 7.31
CA ARG A 58 3.16 -11.58 6.15
C ARG A 58 2.59 -10.76 5.00
N ILE A 59 1.67 -9.83 5.30
CA ILE A 59 1.10 -8.92 4.30
C ILE A 59 2.18 -8.06 3.67
N LEU A 60 3.09 -7.50 4.48
CA LEU A 60 4.18 -6.67 3.99
C LEU A 60 5.15 -7.46 3.11
N ARG A 61 5.52 -8.67 3.54
CA ARG A 61 6.37 -9.58 2.76
C ARG A 61 5.73 -9.92 1.41
N GLN A 62 4.46 -10.31 1.40
CA GLN A 62 3.75 -10.63 0.16
C GLN A 62 3.68 -9.41 -0.78
N ARG A 63 3.51 -8.21 -0.22
CA ARG A 63 3.55 -6.96 -0.99
C ARG A 63 4.92 -6.70 -1.60
N CYS A 64 6.01 -6.96 -0.86
CA CYS A 64 7.38 -6.83 -1.38
C CYS A 64 7.62 -7.82 -2.53
N GLU A 65 7.30 -9.10 -2.34
CA GLU A 65 7.42 -10.14 -3.39
C GLU A 65 6.60 -9.79 -4.64
N THR A 66 5.43 -9.17 -4.46
CA THR A 66 4.59 -8.69 -5.58
C THR A 66 5.26 -7.53 -6.32
N LEU A 67 5.82 -6.56 -5.59
CA LEU A 67 6.51 -5.41 -6.17
C LEU A 67 7.77 -5.82 -6.93
N GLU A 68 8.56 -6.76 -6.41
CA GLU A 68 9.75 -7.31 -7.09
C GLU A 68 9.37 -7.90 -8.44
N LYS A 69 8.31 -8.72 -8.49
CA LYS A 69 7.82 -9.29 -9.76
C LYS A 69 7.26 -8.22 -10.70
N MET A 70 6.61 -7.18 -10.18
CA MET A 70 6.16 -6.06 -11.02
C MET A 70 7.35 -5.31 -11.65
N VAL A 71 8.44 -5.13 -10.90
CA VAL A 71 9.67 -4.50 -11.41
C VAL A 71 10.28 -5.35 -12.51
N GLU A 72 10.37 -6.67 -12.32
CA GLU A 72 10.85 -7.62 -13.32
C GLU A 72 10.03 -7.53 -14.63
N VAL A 73 8.70 -7.54 -14.53
CA VAL A 73 7.81 -7.35 -15.68
C VAL A 73 8.07 -6.02 -16.39
N LEU A 74 8.27 -4.93 -15.64
CA LEU A 74 8.54 -3.62 -16.21
C LEU A 74 9.90 -3.53 -16.90
N GLN A 75 10.91 -4.26 -16.39
CA GLN A 75 12.23 -4.36 -17.02
C GLN A 75 12.21 -5.19 -18.31
N LEU A 76 11.36 -6.23 -18.37
CA LEU A 76 11.17 -7.05 -19.58
C LEU A 76 10.24 -6.38 -20.61
N SER A 77 9.37 -5.46 -20.17
CA SER A 77 8.40 -4.79 -21.04
C SER A 77 9.09 -3.87 -22.05
N PRO A 78 8.84 -4.03 -23.36
CA PRO A 78 9.36 -3.12 -24.38
C PRO A 78 8.67 -1.75 -24.38
N CYS A 79 7.51 -1.61 -23.70
CA CYS A 79 6.75 -0.37 -23.66
C CYS A 79 6.70 0.24 -22.25
N PRO A 80 6.75 1.58 -22.12
CA PRO A 80 6.55 2.26 -20.85
C PRO A 80 5.09 2.19 -20.41
N VAL A 81 4.84 2.38 -19.11
CA VAL A 81 3.47 2.39 -18.54
C VAL A 81 2.59 3.52 -19.11
N SER A 82 3.20 4.59 -19.63
CA SER A 82 2.53 5.70 -20.31
C SER A 82 2.18 5.41 -21.78
N ALA A 83 2.62 4.28 -22.33
CA ALA A 83 2.31 3.89 -23.71
C ALA A 83 0.81 3.71 -23.95
N PRO A 84 0.37 3.75 -25.22
CA PRO A 84 -1.00 3.42 -25.60
C PRO A 84 -1.49 2.08 -25.02
N LEU A 85 -2.80 2.00 -24.75
CA LEU A 85 -3.42 0.81 -24.16
C LEU A 85 -3.22 -0.45 -25.02
N HIS A 86 -3.21 -0.30 -26.34
CA HIS A 86 -3.02 -1.41 -27.27
C HIS A 86 -1.66 -2.09 -27.08
N ASP A 87 -0.58 -1.30 -27.05
CA ASP A 87 0.79 -1.81 -26.86
C ASP A 87 0.94 -2.50 -25.51
N ARG A 88 0.32 -1.92 -24.47
CA ARG A 88 0.31 -2.51 -23.13
C ARG A 88 -0.48 -3.82 -23.09
N TYR A 89 -1.60 -3.94 -23.79
CA TYR A 89 -2.33 -5.20 -23.90
C TYR A 89 -1.51 -6.27 -24.62
N GLN A 90 -0.74 -5.89 -25.65
CA GLN A 90 0.14 -6.81 -26.36
C GLN A 90 1.21 -7.38 -25.41
N VAL A 91 1.88 -6.53 -24.62
CA VAL A 91 2.85 -7.00 -23.62
C VAL A 91 2.21 -7.93 -22.59
N ILE A 92 1.00 -7.62 -22.10
CA ILE A 92 0.28 -8.52 -21.17
C ILE A 92 0.01 -9.87 -21.83
N LYS A 93 -0.36 -9.89 -23.11
CA LYS A 93 -0.60 -11.13 -23.86
C LYS A 93 0.67 -11.95 -23.98
N ASP A 94 1.79 -11.33 -24.36
CA ASP A 94 3.07 -12.00 -24.60
C ASP A 94 3.66 -12.59 -23.31
N LEU A 95 3.52 -11.88 -22.18
CA LEU A 95 4.04 -12.32 -20.89
C LEU A 95 3.07 -13.22 -20.09
N SER A 96 1.84 -13.43 -20.58
CA SER A 96 0.80 -14.18 -19.85
C SER A 96 1.10 -15.67 -19.63
N GLY A 97 2.03 -16.23 -20.40
CA GLY A 97 2.52 -17.60 -20.19
C GLY A 97 3.48 -17.75 -19.01
N THR A 98 4.14 -16.67 -18.59
CA THR A 98 5.15 -16.67 -17.53
C THR A 98 4.62 -16.04 -16.24
N TYR A 99 3.85 -14.95 -16.36
CA TYR A 99 3.31 -14.22 -15.23
C TYR A 99 1.78 -14.20 -15.24
N SER A 100 1.17 -14.14 -14.07
CA SER A 100 -0.28 -14.02 -13.97
C SER A 100 -0.79 -12.72 -14.61
N VAL A 101 -1.90 -12.79 -15.33
CA VAL A 101 -2.56 -11.60 -15.92
C VAL A 101 -2.86 -10.53 -14.87
N ASN A 102 -3.17 -10.92 -13.62
CA ASN A 102 -3.40 -9.96 -12.53
C ASN A 102 -2.16 -9.11 -12.27
N LEU A 103 -1.00 -9.76 -12.12
CA LEU A 103 0.28 -9.10 -11.89
C LEU A 103 0.66 -8.21 -13.08
N LEU A 104 0.52 -8.72 -14.30
CA LEU A 104 0.81 -7.97 -15.53
C LEU A 104 -0.08 -6.73 -15.67
N CYS A 105 -1.38 -6.88 -15.44
CA CYS A 105 -2.32 -5.75 -15.41
C CYS A 105 -1.93 -4.72 -14.35
N GLN A 106 -1.52 -5.16 -13.16
CA GLN A 106 -1.07 -4.25 -12.10
C GLN A 106 0.23 -3.52 -12.48
N ALA A 107 1.23 -4.24 -12.97
CA ALA A 107 2.53 -3.70 -13.38
C ALA A 107 2.36 -2.63 -14.47
N LEU A 108 1.58 -2.96 -15.50
CA LEU A 108 1.34 -2.07 -16.63
C LEU A 108 0.18 -1.09 -16.40
N LYS A 109 -0.36 -0.94 -15.18
CA LYS A 109 -1.49 -0.04 -14.83
C LYS A 109 -2.75 -0.20 -15.70
N VAL A 110 -3.03 -1.42 -16.12
CA VAL A 110 -4.20 -1.77 -16.93
C VAL A 110 -5.32 -2.28 -16.03
N ALA A 111 -6.56 -1.84 -16.27
CA ALA A 111 -7.72 -2.45 -15.63
C ALA A 111 -7.94 -3.85 -16.20
N LYS A 112 -7.94 -4.88 -15.34
CA LYS A 112 -8.12 -6.29 -15.73
C LYS A 112 -9.36 -6.51 -16.59
N GLY A 113 -10.49 -5.90 -16.21
CA GLY A 113 -11.73 -5.98 -16.99
C GLY A 113 -11.57 -5.46 -18.42
N SER A 114 -10.85 -4.35 -18.59
CA SER A 114 -10.58 -3.77 -19.92
C SER A 114 -9.69 -4.67 -20.78
N TYR A 115 -8.69 -5.33 -20.17
CA TYR A 115 -7.85 -6.31 -20.85
C TYR A 115 -8.65 -7.52 -21.36
N TYR A 116 -9.45 -8.16 -20.50
CA TYR A 116 -10.29 -9.28 -20.94
C TYR A 116 -11.34 -8.84 -21.96
N ASN A 117 -11.94 -7.66 -21.79
CA ASN A 117 -12.85 -7.11 -22.79
C ASN A 117 -12.15 -6.92 -24.15
N HIS A 118 -10.91 -6.47 -24.17
CA HIS A 118 -10.14 -6.31 -25.41
C HIS A 118 -9.89 -7.66 -26.09
N ILE A 119 -9.44 -8.67 -25.35
CA ILE A 119 -9.19 -10.02 -25.89
C ILE A 119 -10.49 -10.67 -26.37
N LEU A 120 -11.54 -10.63 -25.55
CA LEU A 120 -12.81 -11.29 -25.86
C LEU A 120 -13.63 -10.54 -26.92
N ARG A 121 -13.49 -9.21 -27.04
CA ARG A 121 -14.12 -8.45 -28.14
C ARG A 121 -13.41 -8.63 -29.47
N ASN A 122 -12.07 -8.72 -29.48
CA ASN A 122 -11.35 -9.00 -30.72
C ASN A 122 -11.59 -10.42 -31.23
N ALA A 123 -11.97 -11.38 -30.37
CA ALA A 123 -12.46 -12.69 -30.79
C ALA A 123 -13.85 -12.65 -31.45
N ASN A 124 -14.61 -11.57 -31.22
CA ASN A 124 -15.95 -11.33 -31.76
C ASN A 124 -15.90 -10.10 -32.69
N GLU A 125 -15.17 -10.19 -33.81
CA GLU A 125 -15.01 -9.16 -34.88
C GLU A 125 -16.32 -8.45 -35.28
N ASN A 126 -17.45 -9.07 -34.94
CA ASN A 126 -18.80 -8.61 -35.05
C ASN A 126 -19.24 -7.60 -33.94
N THR A 127 -18.49 -6.52 -33.74
CA THR A 127 -18.98 -5.41 -32.90
C THR A 127 -20.05 -4.62 -33.64
N SER A 128 -21.07 -4.12 -32.93
CA SER A 128 -22.17 -3.33 -33.53
C SER A 128 -21.67 -2.10 -34.29
N TYR A 129 -20.52 -1.55 -33.88
CA TYR A 129 -19.83 -0.47 -34.58
C TYR A 129 -19.28 -0.91 -35.95
N MET A 130 -18.57 -2.05 -36.03
CA MET A 130 -18.05 -2.57 -37.30
C MET A 130 -19.19 -2.92 -38.27
N ARG A 131 -20.25 -3.57 -37.78
CA ARG A 131 -21.47 -3.84 -38.59
C ARG A 131 -22.14 -2.57 -39.10
N LYS A 132 -22.14 -1.51 -38.28
CA LYS A 132 -22.70 -0.21 -38.67
C LYS A 132 -21.81 0.50 -39.69
N LYS A 133 -20.49 0.42 -39.53
CA LYS A 133 -19.52 0.93 -40.49
C LYS A 133 -19.62 0.23 -41.85
N GLU A 134 -19.73 -1.10 -41.87
CA GLU A 134 -19.96 -1.88 -43.11
C GLU A 134 -21.29 -1.54 -43.77
N ARG A 135 -22.36 -1.35 -42.99
CA ARG A 135 -23.67 -0.92 -43.51
C ARG A 135 -23.62 0.49 -44.11
N ASP A 136 -23.02 1.42 -43.39
CA ASP A 136 -23.06 2.84 -43.72
C ASP A 136 -21.97 3.22 -44.76
N TYR A 137 -20.89 2.43 -44.87
CA TYR A 137 -19.75 2.66 -45.77
C TYR A 137 -19.19 1.34 -46.38
N PRO A 138 -19.93 0.65 -47.27
CA PRO A 138 -19.55 -0.68 -47.77
C PRO A 138 -18.39 -0.73 -48.79
N ASN A 139 -17.92 0.41 -49.31
CA ASN A 139 -16.95 0.47 -50.43
C ASN A 139 -15.61 1.17 -50.06
N TYR A 140 -15.17 1.05 -48.81
CA TYR A 140 -13.82 1.44 -48.37
C TYR A 140 -13.18 0.35 -47.53
#